data_AF-A0A7S9QF07-F1
#
_entry.id   AF-A0A7S9QF07-F1
#
_cell.length_a   1.000
_cell.length_b   1.000
_cell.length_c   1.000
_cell.angle_alpha   90.00
_cell.angle_beta   90.00
_cell.angle_gamma   90.00
#
_symmetry.space_group_name_H-M   'P 1'
#
loop_
_entity.id
_entity.type
_entity.pdbx_description
1 polymer ?
#
loop_
_entity_poly.entity_id
_entity_poly.type
_entity_poly.pdbx_seq_one_letter_code
_entity_poly.pdbx_strand_id
1 'polypeptide(L)'
;METLNEVTTSRLEQTGAWYVVRKNKLKKNGEPMEARSCRQAVKVRDRLGSGETGGVPLWSELKSEVGVAECEVSGTRRYYACHTRANTILNRERLAEALELDPQNCSFSRIIDEDGDDKDEIDFFGLVNPLNVDQIMKIVGLDCTTDEIWQLIDDSVFWEEGYPNTLVTNCGRRDMALEMFSSGLFRSLTKYFPRTKRGSFSDFDPIWLGKSGNFVKKEWLNFPPPKAPKIGVLTGNSPESGITLVNEFFQEFRKIFEANATDVTMPEIHMHSAPSMGLTMELIEREERVWTLIEQDLRQLLEAGCKILTIPCNTTIYFSDKIRSLCSSYDAEFVSIAEACLPVLERVGDTEVGLIGIAPVVDFDRGFSGYDTELSPKGYRILPCNGEALAWEVKNRGDNIRKFNQPYQSFEKLVSKQFDSVRTIILALTEVSLVYRENVKRAHKKFPETVFVDPLLELSKYLLFRYLSTGLRESKVCALPRDFEIDNEIQELIFEDPA
;
A
#
# COMPACT_ATOMS: atom_id res chain seq x y z
N MET A 1 24.97 14.62 -35.56
CA MET A 1 24.97 13.44 -34.69
C MET A 1 23.66 13.52 -33.92
N GLU A 2 22.80 12.51 -34.03
CA GLU A 2 21.55 12.48 -33.26
C GLU A 2 21.88 12.53 -31.77
N THR A 3 21.10 13.27 -31.00
CA THR A 3 21.20 13.26 -29.54
C THR A 3 20.75 11.90 -29.01
N LEU A 4 21.23 11.50 -27.82
CA LEU A 4 20.83 10.24 -27.19
C LEU A 4 19.31 10.12 -27.02
N ASN A 5 18.64 11.25 -26.79
CA ASN A 5 17.18 11.32 -26.71
C ASN A 5 16.51 11.03 -28.06
N GLU A 6 16.98 11.64 -29.15
CA GLU A 6 16.45 11.42 -30.50
C GLU A 6 16.60 9.96 -30.93
N VAL A 7 17.75 9.34 -30.64
CA VAL A 7 17.98 7.90 -30.90
C VAL A 7 16.96 7.06 -30.13
N THR A 8 16.74 7.38 -28.85
CA THR A 8 15.83 6.65 -27.96
C THR A 8 14.39 6.71 -28.47
N THR A 9 13.88 7.91 -28.76
CA THR A 9 12.48 8.09 -29.21
C THR A 9 12.26 7.55 -30.62
N SER A 10 13.20 7.76 -31.54
CA SER A 10 13.12 7.24 -32.91
C SER A 10 13.01 5.70 -32.93
N ARG A 11 13.77 5.00 -32.10
CA ARG A 11 13.68 3.54 -31.97
C ARG A 11 12.33 3.07 -31.44
N LEU A 12 11.75 3.78 -30.46
CA LEU A 12 10.41 3.47 -29.94
C LEU A 12 9.33 3.68 -31.01
N GLU A 13 9.32 4.85 -31.66
CA GLU A 13 8.36 5.20 -32.71
C GLU A 13 8.33 4.17 -33.84
N GLN A 14 9.51 3.78 -34.34
CA GLN A 14 9.65 2.79 -35.40
C GLN A 14 9.21 1.37 -35.02
N THR A 15 9.00 1.09 -33.73
CA THR A 15 8.50 -0.21 -33.24
C THR A 15 7.02 -0.16 -32.88
N GLY A 16 6.40 1.03 -32.90
CA GLY A 16 5.05 1.26 -32.40
C GLY A 16 4.92 1.00 -30.89
N ALA A 17 6.02 1.04 -30.14
CA ALA A 17 5.97 0.91 -28.69
C ALA A 17 5.33 2.17 -28.10
N TRP A 18 4.40 2.01 -27.17
CA TRP A 18 3.87 3.14 -26.41
C TRP A 18 4.95 3.66 -25.45
N TYR A 19 5.10 4.97 -25.41
CA TYR A 19 5.98 5.65 -24.45
C TYR A 19 5.49 7.06 -24.17
N VAL A 20 5.96 7.62 -23.06
CA VAL A 20 5.79 9.04 -22.73
C VAL A 20 7.11 9.58 -22.24
N VAL A 21 7.50 10.76 -22.71
CA VAL A 21 8.67 11.47 -22.22
C VAL A 21 8.20 12.67 -21.39
N ARG A 22 8.73 12.79 -20.18
CA ARG A 22 8.40 13.88 -19.24
C ARG A 22 9.67 14.55 -18.75
N LYS A 23 9.58 15.84 -18.45
CA LYS A 23 10.63 16.50 -17.66
C LYS A 23 10.52 16.05 -16.22
N ASN A 24 11.65 15.95 -15.54
CA ASN A 24 11.66 15.78 -14.09
C ASN A 24 11.07 17.03 -13.41
N LYS A 25 10.71 16.87 -12.14
CA LYS A 25 10.28 17.90 -11.20
C LYS A 25 11.14 19.15 -11.34
N LEU A 26 10.49 20.31 -11.30
CA LEU A 26 11.17 21.59 -11.38
C LEU A 26 11.74 21.98 -10.01
N LYS A 27 12.93 22.55 -10.02
CA LYS A 27 13.51 23.31 -8.91
C LYS A 27 12.69 24.58 -8.69
N LYS A 28 12.90 25.25 -7.54
CA LYS A 28 12.26 26.55 -7.22
C LYS A 28 12.52 27.66 -8.26
N ASN A 29 13.62 27.56 -9.01
CA ASN A 29 13.97 28.51 -10.07
C ASN A 29 13.32 28.16 -11.44
N GLY A 30 12.47 27.13 -11.51
CA GLY A 30 11.80 26.69 -12.73
C GLY A 30 12.64 25.76 -13.63
N GLU A 31 13.89 25.46 -13.26
CA GLU A 31 14.71 24.50 -14.01
C GLU A 31 14.37 23.06 -13.64
N PRO A 32 14.33 22.12 -14.60
CA PRO A 32 14.22 20.70 -14.30
C PRO A 32 15.34 20.20 -13.38
N MET A 33 14.99 19.30 -12.46
CA MET A 33 15.96 18.57 -11.64
C MET A 33 16.61 17.45 -12.46
N GLU A 34 17.89 17.21 -12.20
CA GLU A 34 18.62 16.10 -12.80
C GLU A 34 18.52 14.85 -11.91
N ALA A 35 18.38 13.68 -12.52
CA ALA A 35 18.56 12.39 -11.85
C ALA A 35 19.97 11.86 -12.12
N ARG A 36 20.80 11.77 -11.07
CA ARG A 36 22.19 11.23 -11.11
C ARG A 36 22.37 9.94 -10.33
N SER A 37 21.30 9.41 -9.75
CA SER A 37 21.25 8.05 -9.18
C SER A 37 19.81 7.56 -9.17
N CYS A 38 19.59 6.25 -8.98
CA CYS A 38 18.24 5.69 -8.85
C CYS A 38 17.49 6.35 -7.68
N ARG A 39 18.19 6.63 -6.56
CA ARG A 39 17.63 7.33 -5.39
C ARG A 39 17.20 8.76 -5.69
N GLN A 40 17.88 9.46 -6.60
CA GLN A 40 17.44 10.77 -7.04
C GLN A 40 16.28 10.64 -8.03
N ALA A 41 16.37 9.70 -8.97
CA ALA A 41 15.36 9.44 -9.99
C ALA A 41 13.97 9.21 -9.37
N VAL A 42 13.86 8.35 -8.35
CA VAL A 42 12.60 8.09 -7.63
C VAL A 42 11.99 9.30 -6.94
N LYS A 43 12.75 10.37 -6.71
CA LYS A 43 12.27 11.61 -6.07
C LYS A 43 11.91 12.71 -7.06
N VAL A 44 12.54 12.69 -8.24
CA VAL A 44 12.43 13.80 -9.20
C VAL A 44 11.60 13.46 -10.42
N ARG A 45 11.35 12.18 -10.72
CA ARG A 45 10.60 11.80 -11.92
C ARG A 45 9.13 12.15 -11.79
N ASP A 46 8.58 12.88 -12.75
CA ASP A 46 7.15 13.14 -12.79
C ASP A 46 6.45 11.99 -13.52
N ARG A 47 5.44 11.39 -12.88
CA ARG A 47 4.59 10.34 -13.46
C ARG A 47 3.13 10.71 -13.27
N LEU A 48 2.31 10.40 -14.27
CA LEU A 48 0.87 10.75 -14.30
C LEU A 48 0.55 12.25 -14.13
N GLY A 49 1.54 13.14 -14.29
CA GLY A 49 1.33 14.57 -14.13
C GLY A 49 1.17 14.98 -12.66
N SER A 50 1.79 14.22 -11.75
CA SER A 50 1.97 14.60 -10.34
C SER A 50 2.57 16.00 -10.17
N GLY A 51 3.25 16.52 -11.20
CA GLY A 51 3.68 17.90 -11.30
C GLY A 51 4.84 18.19 -10.34
N GLU A 52 4.61 19.08 -9.38
CA GLU A 52 5.65 19.50 -8.43
C GLU A 52 5.88 18.50 -7.31
N THR A 53 4.99 17.53 -7.08
CA THR A 53 5.19 16.58 -5.99
C THR A 53 6.23 15.54 -6.40
N GLY A 54 6.11 14.99 -7.61
CA GLY A 54 7.11 14.13 -8.24
C GLY A 54 7.38 12.83 -7.48
N GLY A 55 7.79 11.81 -8.22
CA GLY A 55 8.33 10.58 -7.69
C GLY A 55 7.79 9.35 -8.40
N VAL A 56 8.57 8.27 -8.35
CA VAL A 56 8.17 6.94 -8.81
C VAL A 56 8.69 5.90 -7.85
N PRO A 57 7.96 4.78 -7.62
CA PRO A 57 8.48 3.71 -6.80
C PRO A 57 9.81 3.19 -7.33
N LEU A 58 10.72 2.76 -6.45
CA LEU A 58 12.00 2.22 -6.89
C LEU A 58 11.84 1.00 -7.79
N TRP A 59 10.79 0.19 -7.57
CA TRP A 59 10.50 -0.92 -8.47
C TRP A 59 9.96 -0.49 -9.85
N SER A 60 9.50 0.75 -10.05
CA SER A 60 9.16 1.27 -11.37
C SER A 60 10.39 1.83 -12.11
N GLU A 61 11.47 2.14 -11.39
CA GLU A 61 12.74 2.60 -11.94
C GLU A 61 13.50 1.44 -12.61
N LEU A 62 13.86 1.61 -13.88
CA LEU A 62 14.71 0.69 -14.61
C LEU A 62 16.18 1.11 -14.47
N LYS A 63 16.97 0.22 -13.89
CA LYS A 63 18.42 0.28 -13.73
C LYS A 63 19.12 -0.39 -14.92
N SER A 64 20.23 0.17 -15.37
CA SER A 64 20.97 -0.35 -16.52
C SER A 64 22.47 -0.36 -16.24
N GLU A 65 23.09 -1.53 -16.36
CA GLU A 65 24.54 -1.64 -16.33
C GLU A 65 25.06 -2.00 -17.71
N VAL A 66 26.12 -1.31 -18.15
CA VAL A 66 26.76 -1.50 -19.44
C VAL A 66 28.23 -1.80 -19.23
N GLY A 67 28.76 -2.82 -19.91
CA GLY A 67 30.12 -3.26 -19.67
C GLY A 67 30.66 -4.26 -20.68
N VAL A 68 31.81 -4.80 -20.33
CA VAL A 68 32.48 -5.90 -21.02
C VAL A 68 32.63 -7.05 -20.03
N ALA A 69 32.20 -8.24 -20.44
CA ALA A 69 32.43 -9.48 -19.72
C ALA A 69 33.45 -10.33 -20.48
N GLU A 70 34.42 -10.90 -19.77
CA GLU A 70 35.48 -11.71 -20.36
C GLU A 70 35.69 -13.00 -19.57
N CYS A 71 35.60 -14.13 -20.25
CA CYS A 71 35.92 -15.44 -19.68
C CYS A 71 37.44 -15.67 -19.76
N GLU A 72 38.10 -15.77 -18.61
CA GLU A 72 39.55 -15.93 -18.50
C GLU A 72 40.06 -17.23 -19.13
N VAL A 73 39.27 -18.30 -19.07
CA VAL A 73 39.64 -19.62 -19.59
C VAL A 73 39.55 -19.68 -21.11
N SER A 74 38.47 -19.15 -21.70
CA SER A 74 38.23 -19.24 -23.14
C SER A 74 38.71 -18.01 -23.92
N GLY A 75 39.01 -16.90 -23.25
CA GLY A 75 39.25 -15.60 -23.86
C GLY A 75 38.00 -15.01 -24.54
N THR A 76 36.81 -15.58 -24.27
CA THR A 76 35.57 -15.10 -24.88
C THR A 76 35.19 -13.75 -24.28
N ARG A 77 35.14 -12.73 -25.11
CA ARG A 77 34.73 -11.37 -24.74
C ARG A 77 33.31 -11.07 -25.22
N ARG A 78 32.48 -10.48 -24.35
CA ARG A 78 31.10 -10.05 -24.64
C ARG A 78 30.90 -8.60 -24.23
N TYR A 79 30.39 -7.78 -25.15
CA TYR A 79 29.82 -6.48 -24.82
C TYR A 79 28.39 -6.70 -24.32
N TYR A 80 28.04 -6.14 -23.17
CA TYR A 80 26.71 -6.33 -22.60
C TYR A 80 26.08 -5.03 -22.12
N ALA A 81 24.75 -5.03 -22.13
CA ALA A 81 23.90 -4.15 -21.37
C ALA A 81 22.87 -5.03 -20.65
N CYS A 82 22.77 -4.89 -19.33
CA CYS A 82 21.79 -5.63 -18.54
C CYS A 82 20.86 -4.68 -17.80
N HIS A 83 19.58 -5.05 -17.76
CA HIS A 83 18.49 -4.19 -17.32
C HIS A 83 17.67 -4.88 -16.25
N THR A 84 17.51 -4.20 -15.12
CA THR A 84 16.83 -4.72 -13.93
C THR A 84 15.95 -3.62 -13.33
N ARG A 85 15.06 -3.98 -12.40
CA ARG A 85 14.44 -2.96 -11.54
C ARG A 85 15.46 -2.42 -10.55
N ALA A 86 15.38 -1.14 -10.21
CA ALA A 86 16.36 -0.51 -9.34
C ALA A 86 16.34 -1.00 -7.89
N ASN A 87 15.31 -1.75 -7.48
CA ASN A 87 15.23 -2.41 -6.18
C ASN A 87 15.81 -3.85 -6.18
N THR A 88 16.65 -4.17 -7.16
CA THR A 88 17.33 -5.47 -7.29
C THR A 88 18.85 -5.27 -7.45
N ILE A 89 19.62 -6.27 -7.03
CA ILE A 89 21.08 -6.35 -7.18
C ILE A 89 21.43 -7.39 -8.24
N LEU A 90 22.37 -7.09 -9.13
CA LEU A 90 22.85 -8.05 -10.12
C LEU A 90 23.63 -9.20 -9.47
N ASN A 91 23.26 -10.43 -9.85
CA ASN A 91 23.98 -11.65 -9.51
C ASN A 91 24.97 -11.98 -10.64
N ARG A 92 26.26 -11.81 -10.39
CA ARG A 92 27.32 -11.91 -11.42
C ARG A 92 27.44 -13.29 -12.03
N GLU A 93 27.25 -14.35 -11.23
CA GLU A 93 27.30 -15.72 -11.71
C GLU A 93 26.16 -15.97 -12.70
N ARG A 94 24.92 -15.67 -12.32
CA ARG A 94 23.75 -15.80 -13.22
C ARG A 94 23.83 -14.88 -14.43
N LEU A 95 24.41 -13.69 -14.29
CA LEU A 95 24.67 -12.80 -15.42
C LEU A 95 25.67 -13.42 -16.41
N ALA A 96 26.74 -14.04 -15.92
CA ALA A 96 27.71 -14.75 -16.76
C ALA A 96 27.06 -15.93 -17.48
N GLU A 97 26.21 -16.71 -16.80
CA GLU A 97 25.41 -17.78 -17.44
C GLU A 97 24.53 -17.24 -18.57
N ALA A 98 23.83 -16.13 -18.33
CA ALA A 98 22.97 -15.47 -19.32
C ALA A 98 23.76 -14.95 -20.55
N LEU A 99 25.03 -14.60 -20.36
CA LEU A 99 25.98 -14.22 -21.41
C LEU A 99 26.66 -15.40 -22.11
N GLU A 100 26.32 -16.63 -21.73
CA GLU A 100 26.97 -17.86 -22.21
C GLU A 100 28.48 -17.89 -21.91
N LEU A 101 28.85 -17.43 -20.71
CA LEU A 101 30.21 -17.45 -20.18
C LEU A 101 30.29 -18.40 -18.98
N ASP A 102 31.51 -18.78 -18.62
CA ASP A 102 31.76 -19.58 -17.40
C ASP A 102 31.58 -18.71 -16.15
N PRO A 103 30.61 -18.99 -15.28
CA PRO A 103 30.32 -18.16 -14.10
C PRO A 103 31.47 -18.06 -13.12
N GLN A 104 32.35 -19.07 -13.06
CA GLN A 104 33.45 -19.12 -12.11
C GLN A 104 34.71 -18.41 -12.63
N ASN A 105 34.79 -18.18 -13.95
CA ASN A 105 35.98 -17.66 -14.61
C ASN A 105 35.67 -16.41 -15.46
N CYS A 106 34.60 -15.68 -15.11
CA CYS A 106 34.20 -14.47 -15.82
C CYS A 106 34.56 -13.23 -15.01
N SER A 107 35.26 -12.29 -15.64
CA SER A 107 35.49 -10.95 -15.12
C SER A 107 34.52 -9.96 -15.78
N PHE A 108 34.16 -8.90 -15.04
CA PHE A 108 33.28 -7.84 -15.52
C PHE A 108 33.97 -6.50 -15.39
N SER A 109 34.14 -5.79 -16.51
CA SER A 109 34.60 -4.40 -16.54
C SER A 109 33.41 -3.50 -16.84
N ARG A 110 32.95 -2.77 -15.83
CA ARG A 110 31.87 -1.78 -15.98
C ARG A 110 32.39 -0.59 -16.75
N ILE A 111 31.59 -0.10 -17.69
CA ILE A 111 31.81 1.19 -18.34
C ILE A 111 31.15 2.30 -17.51
N ILE A 112 30.15 1.93 -16.72
CA ILE A 112 29.31 2.81 -15.91
C ILE A 112 29.15 2.14 -14.56
N ASP A 113 29.67 2.77 -13.50
CA ASP A 113 29.28 2.42 -12.13
C ASP A 113 28.17 3.35 -11.63
N GLU A 114 27.12 2.75 -11.07
CA GLU A 114 25.97 3.50 -10.55
C GLU A 114 26.15 3.93 -9.08
N ASP A 115 27.15 3.38 -8.37
CA ASP A 115 27.33 3.59 -6.93
C ASP A 115 28.36 4.69 -6.56
N GLY A 116 29.05 5.28 -7.55
CA GLY A 116 29.60 6.64 -7.47
C GLY A 116 30.55 7.00 -6.33
N ASP A 117 31.27 6.03 -5.73
CA ASP A 117 32.30 6.34 -4.72
C ASP A 117 33.64 6.76 -5.35
N ASP A 118 33.88 6.46 -6.63
CA ASP A 118 35.10 6.88 -7.34
C ASP A 118 34.89 8.19 -8.12
N LYS A 119 35.63 9.22 -7.70
CA LYS A 119 35.55 10.59 -8.24
C LYS A 119 36.08 10.75 -9.68
N ASP A 120 36.66 9.69 -10.23
CA ASP A 120 37.34 9.71 -11.53
C ASP A 120 36.52 9.04 -12.66
N GLU A 121 35.32 8.53 -12.36
CA GLU A 121 34.46 7.90 -13.38
C GLU A 121 33.53 8.89 -14.11
N ILE A 122 33.29 8.61 -15.39
CA ILE A 122 32.38 9.40 -16.21
C ILE A 122 30.94 9.14 -15.72
N ASP A 123 30.33 10.16 -15.14
CA ASP A 123 28.94 10.15 -14.66
C ASP A 123 27.96 9.96 -15.84
N PHE A 124 27.72 8.71 -16.23
CA PHE A 124 26.75 8.37 -17.28
C PHE A 124 25.34 8.12 -16.72
N PHE A 125 25.16 8.19 -15.40
CA PHE A 125 23.83 8.08 -14.83
C PHE A 125 22.95 9.21 -15.37
N GLY A 126 21.72 8.86 -15.75
CA GLY A 126 20.80 9.80 -16.38
C GLY A 126 20.96 9.93 -17.90
N LEU A 127 22.00 9.35 -18.50
CA LEU A 127 22.24 9.37 -19.95
C LEU A 127 21.98 8.01 -20.60
N VAL A 128 22.11 6.93 -19.85
CA VAL A 128 21.97 5.57 -20.39
C VAL A 128 20.56 5.06 -20.22
N ASN A 129 20.07 4.41 -21.28
CA ASN A 129 18.89 3.57 -21.26
C ASN A 129 19.08 2.41 -22.24
N PRO A 130 18.20 1.38 -22.21
CA PRO A 130 18.38 0.21 -23.06
C PRO A 130 18.46 0.51 -24.55
N LEU A 131 17.84 1.60 -25.01
CA LEU A 131 17.71 1.93 -26.43
C LEU A 131 18.82 2.84 -26.94
N ASN A 132 19.85 3.17 -26.15
CA ASN A 132 20.96 3.99 -26.62
C ASN A 132 22.35 3.43 -26.27
N VAL A 133 22.43 2.19 -25.76
CA VAL A 133 23.67 1.60 -25.25
C VAL A 133 24.80 1.52 -26.28
N ASP A 134 24.49 1.33 -27.57
CA ASP A 134 25.48 1.34 -28.65
C ASP A 134 26.13 2.71 -28.85
N GLN A 135 25.39 3.79 -28.60
CA GLN A 135 25.92 5.15 -28.66
C GLN A 135 26.81 5.42 -27.44
N ILE A 136 26.40 4.94 -26.26
CA ILE A 136 27.19 5.04 -25.03
C ILE A 136 28.53 4.30 -25.19
N MET A 137 28.51 3.07 -25.71
CA MET A 137 29.73 2.30 -25.95
C MET A 137 30.69 3.03 -26.91
N LYS A 138 30.17 3.65 -27.98
CA LYS A 138 30.98 4.48 -28.89
C LYS A 138 31.58 5.71 -28.20
N ILE A 139 30.81 6.39 -27.33
CA ILE A 139 31.29 7.57 -26.59
C ILE A 139 32.48 7.23 -25.69
N VAL A 140 32.49 6.03 -25.10
CA VAL A 140 33.61 5.56 -24.27
C VAL A 140 34.74 4.88 -25.05
N GLY A 141 34.70 4.96 -26.39
CA GLY A 141 35.76 4.43 -27.25
C GLY A 141 35.71 2.92 -27.48
N LEU A 142 34.57 2.26 -27.21
CA LEU A 142 34.34 0.87 -27.59
C LEU A 142 33.71 0.82 -28.98
N ASP A 143 34.47 0.30 -29.94
CA ASP A 143 34.02 0.09 -31.31
C ASP A 143 33.27 -1.24 -31.42
N CYS A 144 31.97 -1.21 -31.12
CA CYS A 144 31.07 -2.35 -31.26
C CYS A 144 29.79 -1.95 -31.98
N THR A 145 29.24 -2.91 -32.72
CA THR A 145 27.95 -2.82 -33.41
C THR A 145 26.81 -3.34 -32.53
N THR A 146 25.58 -3.01 -32.88
CA THR A 146 24.38 -3.50 -32.17
C THR A 146 24.27 -5.04 -32.15
N ASP A 147 24.84 -5.71 -33.15
CA ASP A 147 24.83 -7.18 -33.28
C ASP A 147 25.81 -7.86 -32.32
N GLU A 148 26.78 -7.10 -31.82
CA GLU A 148 27.78 -7.59 -30.87
C GLU A 148 27.36 -7.42 -29.42
N ILE A 149 26.44 -6.47 -29.16
CA ILE A 149 25.96 -6.11 -27.82
C ILE A 149 24.87 -7.08 -27.37
N TRP A 150 25.11 -7.73 -26.24
CA TRP A 150 24.15 -8.57 -25.55
C TRP A 150 23.23 -7.72 -24.69
N GLN A 151 21.94 -7.70 -25.02
CA GLN A 151 20.90 -6.99 -24.29
C GLN A 151 20.17 -7.97 -23.37
N LEU A 152 20.47 -7.94 -22.08
CA LEU A 152 19.89 -8.84 -21.10
C LEU A 152 18.82 -8.12 -20.28
N ILE A 153 17.60 -8.64 -20.25
CA ILE A 153 16.51 -8.10 -19.44
C ILE A 153 16.12 -9.09 -18.36
N ASP A 154 16.18 -8.64 -17.11
CA ASP A 154 15.84 -9.48 -15.98
C ASP A 154 14.33 -9.72 -15.89
N ASP A 155 13.95 -10.90 -15.38
CA ASP A 155 12.56 -11.27 -15.16
C ASP A 155 11.79 -10.26 -14.30
N SER A 156 12.47 -9.57 -13.37
CA SER A 156 11.91 -8.51 -12.55
C SER A 156 11.25 -7.41 -13.36
N VAL A 157 11.82 -7.05 -14.52
CA VAL A 157 11.33 -6.00 -15.40
C VAL A 157 9.90 -6.28 -15.89
N PHE A 158 9.46 -7.54 -15.89
CA PHE A 158 8.15 -7.98 -16.35
C PHE A 158 7.12 -8.26 -15.23
N TRP A 159 7.44 -7.98 -13.97
CA TRP A 159 6.47 -8.16 -12.89
C TRP A 159 5.32 -7.13 -13.00
N GLU A 160 4.10 -7.64 -13.18
CA GLU A 160 2.90 -6.81 -13.28
C GLU A 160 2.33 -6.54 -11.88
N GLU A 161 2.90 -5.54 -11.22
CA GLU A 161 2.55 -5.17 -9.86
C GLU A 161 2.23 -3.67 -9.85
N GLY A 162 0.93 -3.35 -9.81
CA GLY A 162 0.40 -2.00 -9.63
C GLY A 162 0.13 -1.18 -10.87
N TYR A 163 -0.43 -0.01 -10.62
CA TYR A 163 -0.79 0.95 -11.65
C TYR A 163 0.04 2.24 -11.51
N PRO A 164 0.54 2.77 -12.63
CA PRO A 164 0.59 2.14 -13.95
C PRO A 164 1.54 0.93 -13.97
N ASN A 165 1.22 -0.10 -14.75
CA ASN A 165 2.12 -1.22 -14.99
C ASN A 165 3.15 -0.88 -16.09
N THR A 166 3.92 0.18 -15.86
CA THR A 166 4.97 0.68 -16.75
C THR A 166 6.27 0.85 -15.98
N LEU A 167 7.37 0.93 -16.73
CA LEU A 167 8.70 1.22 -16.24
C LEU A 167 9.07 2.65 -16.58
N VAL A 168 9.94 3.23 -15.77
CA VAL A 168 10.52 4.55 -16.02
C VAL A 168 12.03 4.42 -16.08
N THR A 169 12.66 5.05 -17.07
CA THR A 169 14.11 5.18 -17.20
C THR A 169 14.47 6.58 -17.68
N ASN A 170 15.75 6.87 -17.93
CA ASN A 170 16.16 8.17 -18.44
C ASN A 170 16.01 8.22 -19.97
N CYS A 171 15.63 9.37 -20.53
CA CYS A 171 15.43 9.50 -21.98
C CYS A 171 16.71 9.95 -22.71
N GLY A 172 17.90 9.52 -22.27
CA GLY A 172 19.16 10.02 -22.81
C GLY A 172 19.53 11.44 -22.35
N ARG A 173 18.81 11.96 -21.35
CA ARG A 173 19.02 13.25 -20.69
C ARG A 173 18.67 13.12 -19.21
N ARG A 174 19.49 13.72 -18.34
CA ARG A 174 19.32 13.63 -16.88
C ARG A 174 18.06 14.30 -16.36
N ASP A 175 17.53 15.26 -17.10
CA ASP A 175 16.36 16.05 -16.76
C ASP A 175 15.07 15.52 -17.38
N MET A 176 15.13 14.38 -18.08
CA MET A 176 13.97 13.79 -18.77
C MET A 176 13.82 12.31 -18.44
N ALA A 177 12.61 11.95 -18.02
CA ALA A 177 12.17 10.60 -17.77
C ALA A 177 11.44 10.05 -19.00
N LEU A 178 11.62 8.75 -19.22
CA LEU A 178 10.97 7.97 -20.26
C LEU A 178 10.16 6.86 -19.60
N GLU A 179 8.85 6.89 -19.78
CA GLU A 179 7.92 5.89 -19.29
C GLU A 179 7.47 4.98 -20.44
N MET A 180 7.45 3.65 -20.23
CA MET A 180 7.04 2.67 -21.26
C MET A 180 6.59 1.34 -20.65
N PHE A 181 5.89 0.52 -21.44
CA PHE A 181 5.60 -0.87 -21.06
C PHE A 181 6.80 -1.78 -21.26
N SER A 182 7.03 -2.74 -20.35
CA SER A 182 8.11 -3.74 -20.45
C SER A 182 8.05 -4.56 -21.74
N SER A 183 6.84 -4.88 -22.20
CA SER A 183 6.61 -5.59 -23.47
C SER A 183 6.95 -4.74 -24.70
N GLY A 184 6.72 -3.43 -24.63
CA GLY A 184 7.14 -2.47 -25.65
C GLY A 184 8.66 -2.39 -25.71
N LEU A 185 9.31 -2.22 -24.55
CA LEU A 185 10.76 -2.19 -24.43
C LEU A 185 11.42 -3.43 -25.04
N PHE A 186 11.00 -4.63 -24.63
CA PHE A 186 11.59 -5.88 -25.10
C PHE A 186 11.47 -6.05 -26.63
N ARG A 187 10.31 -5.66 -27.19
CA ARG A 187 10.09 -5.66 -28.64
C ARG A 187 11.03 -4.71 -29.37
N SER A 188 11.20 -3.49 -28.85
CA SER A 188 12.12 -2.52 -29.42
C SER A 188 13.56 -3.03 -29.38
N LEU A 189 13.99 -3.60 -28.24
CA LEU A 189 15.33 -4.15 -28.11
C LEU A 189 15.59 -5.30 -29.07
N THR A 190 14.67 -6.27 -29.17
CA THR A 190 14.80 -7.40 -30.11
C THR A 190 14.92 -6.95 -31.57
N LYS A 191 14.31 -5.82 -31.94
CA LYS A 191 14.42 -5.24 -33.29
C LYS A 191 15.80 -4.65 -33.57
N TYR A 192 16.40 -3.93 -32.61
CA TYR A 192 17.64 -3.20 -32.82
C TYR A 192 18.90 -3.94 -32.36
N PHE A 193 18.76 -4.90 -31.45
CA PHE A 193 19.84 -5.67 -30.86
C PHE A 193 19.52 -7.16 -31.01
N PRO A 194 20.03 -7.84 -32.05
CA PRO A 194 19.73 -9.24 -32.32
C PRO A 194 20.06 -10.20 -31.17
N ARG A 195 20.96 -9.81 -30.26
CA ARG A 195 21.32 -10.57 -29.06
C ARG A 195 20.57 -10.09 -27.82
N THR A 196 19.28 -9.82 -27.97
CA THR A 196 18.39 -9.52 -26.85
C THR A 196 17.88 -10.82 -26.23
N LYS A 197 18.04 -10.99 -24.91
CA LYS A 197 17.53 -12.12 -24.14
C LYS A 197 16.85 -11.67 -22.86
N ARG A 198 15.94 -12.52 -22.39
CA ARG A 198 15.32 -12.43 -21.07
C ARG A 198 15.90 -13.53 -20.18
N GLY A 199 16.13 -13.24 -18.91
CA GLY A 199 16.60 -14.23 -17.93
C GLY A 199 16.41 -13.77 -16.49
N SER A 200 16.79 -14.61 -15.52
CA SER A 200 16.80 -14.25 -14.11
C SER A 200 18.24 -14.15 -13.63
N PHE A 201 18.72 -12.93 -13.43
CA PHE A 201 20.11 -12.64 -13.06
C PHE A 201 20.24 -11.51 -12.04
N SER A 202 19.15 -11.09 -11.41
CA SER A 202 19.19 -10.29 -10.20
C SER A 202 18.58 -11.00 -8.99
N ASP A 203 18.97 -10.51 -7.83
CA ASP A 203 18.41 -10.78 -6.51
C ASP A 203 17.69 -9.53 -6.01
N PHE A 204 16.74 -9.67 -5.09
CA PHE A 204 16.21 -8.50 -4.41
C PHE A 204 17.29 -7.78 -3.62
N ASP A 205 17.24 -6.46 -3.62
CA ASP A 205 18.16 -5.65 -2.84
C ASP A 205 17.64 -5.48 -1.40
N PRO A 206 18.16 -6.21 -0.39
CA PRO A 206 17.76 -6.00 0.99
C PRO A 206 18.23 -4.64 1.52
N ILE A 207 19.21 -3.98 0.88
CA ILE A 207 19.66 -2.63 1.26
C ILE A 207 18.55 -1.62 1.02
N TRP A 208 17.64 -1.89 0.07
CA TRP A 208 16.45 -1.06 -0.10
C TRP A 208 15.42 -1.25 1.02
N LEU A 209 15.50 -2.36 1.76
CA LEU A 209 14.82 -2.54 3.05
C LEU A 209 15.56 -1.82 4.20
N GLY A 210 16.64 -1.08 3.92
CA GLY A 210 17.41 -0.35 4.92
C GLY A 210 18.30 -1.24 5.78
N LYS A 211 19.62 -1.02 5.76
CA LYS A 211 20.57 -1.71 6.67
C LYS A 211 20.42 -1.33 8.16
N SER A 212 19.48 -0.44 8.52
CA SER A 212 19.39 0.15 9.87
C SER A 212 17.96 0.42 10.38
N GLY A 213 16.91 -0.13 9.77
CA GLY A 213 15.50 0.06 10.19
C GLY A 213 14.93 1.47 9.95
N ASN A 214 15.75 2.52 10.05
CA ASN A 214 15.31 3.92 9.90
C ASN A 214 14.95 4.34 8.47
N PHE A 215 15.42 3.60 7.45
CA PHE A 215 15.13 3.93 6.04
C PHE A 215 13.75 3.41 5.61
N VAL A 216 13.29 2.30 6.20
CA VAL A 216 11.99 1.67 5.94
C VAL A 216 10.85 2.65 6.22
N LYS A 217 10.94 3.41 7.31
CA LYS A 217 9.85 4.28 7.78
C LYS A 217 9.49 5.46 6.87
N LYS A 218 10.33 5.85 5.88
CA LYS A 218 10.05 7.06 5.05
C LYS A 218 10.03 6.83 3.55
N GLU A 219 10.83 5.94 2.98
CA GLU A 219 10.86 5.77 1.52
C GLU A 219 9.87 4.72 1.00
N TRP A 220 9.51 3.71 1.81
CA TRP A 220 8.44 2.76 1.49
C TRP A 220 7.07 3.45 1.40
N LEU A 221 6.82 4.37 2.34
CA LEU A 221 5.55 5.09 2.44
C LEU A 221 5.36 6.16 1.38
N ASN A 222 6.37 6.42 0.55
CA ASN A 222 6.15 7.24 -0.62
C ASN A 222 5.37 6.48 -1.69
N PHE A 223 5.18 5.16 -1.60
CA PHE A 223 4.50 4.42 -2.65
C PHE A 223 3.58 3.35 -2.09
N PRO A 224 2.31 3.33 -2.51
CA PRO A 224 1.38 2.31 -2.06
C PRO A 224 1.76 0.93 -2.55
N PRO A 225 1.30 -0.13 -1.84
CA PRO A 225 1.59 -1.49 -2.21
C PRO A 225 1.17 -1.72 -3.67
N PRO A 226 2.04 -2.31 -4.50
CA PRO A 226 1.83 -2.33 -5.92
C PRO A 226 0.73 -3.31 -6.31
N LYS A 227 0.55 -4.45 -5.63
CA LYS A 227 -0.67 -5.24 -5.74
C LYS A 227 -1.19 -5.54 -4.35
N ALA A 228 -2.37 -5.02 -4.07
CA ALA A 228 -2.97 -5.16 -2.76
C ALA A 228 -4.33 -5.89 -2.87
N PRO A 229 -4.77 -6.56 -1.79
CA PRO A 229 -6.04 -7.25 -1.77
C PRO A 229 -7.21 -6.27 -1.98
N LYS A 230 -8.25 -6.74 -2.67
CA LYS A 230 -9.52 -6.02 -2.76
C LYS A 230 -10.23 -6.04 -1.41
N ILE A 231 -10.78 -4.90 -1.01
CA ILE A 231 -11.53 -4.76 0.23
C ILE A 231 -13.02 -4.84 -0.08
N GLY A 232 -13.75 -5.69 0.64
CA GLY A 232 -15.20 -5.73 0.61
C GLY A 232 -15.79 -5.12 1.88
N VAL A 233 -16.74 -4.19 1.71
CA VAL A 233 -17.46 -3.54 2.81
C VAL A 233 -18.94 -3.84 2.66
N LEU A 234 -19.50 -4.62 3.58
CA LEU A 234 -20.95 -4.83 3.66
C LEU A 234 -21.53 -3.85 4.69
N THR A 235 -22.44 -2.98 4.27
CA THR A 235 -23.09 -1.96 5.10
C THR A 235 -24.61 -1.97 4.91
N GLY A 236 -25.35 -1.24 5.73
CA GLY A 236 -26.82 -1.16 5.59
C GLY A 236 -27.60 -0.82 6.86
N ASN A 237 -26.96 -0.92 8.03
CA ASN A 237 -27.52 -0.46 9.32
C ASN A 237 -26.50 0.40 10.08
N SER A 238 -26.28 1.66 9.69
CA SER A 238 -26.89 2.37 8.55
C SER A 238 -25.94 2.42 7.33
N PRO A 239 -26.43 2.68 6.10
CA PRO A 239 -25.57 2.85 4.92
C PRO A 239 -24.44 3.87 5.12
N GLU A 240 -24.72 4.94 5.85
CA GLU A 240 -23.80 6.03 6.18
C GLU A 240 -22.56 5.53 6.93
N SER A 241 -22.69 4.48 7.76
CA SER A 241 -21.54 3.91 8.47
C SER A 241 -20.50 3.35 7.51
N GLY A 242 -20.93 2.74 6.40
CA GLY A 242 -20.05 2.25 5.34
C GLY A 242 -19.37 3.37 4.57
N ILE A 243 -20.12 4.42 4.22
CA ILE A 243 -19.56 5.61 3.56
C ILE A 243 -18.51 6.29 4.45
N THR A 244 -18.82 6.45 5.74
CA THR A 244 -17.89 7.03 6.70
C THR A 244 -16.65 6.17 6.86
N LEU A 245 -16.77 4.85 7.02
CA LEU A 245 -15.61 3.95 7.08
C LEU A 245 -14.69 4.13 5.87
N VAL A 246 -15.24 4.09 4.66
CA VAL A 246 -14.49 4.21 3.41
C VAL A 246 -13.80 5.58 3.31
N ASN A 247 -14.50 6.65 3.68
CA ASN A 247 -13.93 8.00 3.70
C ASN A 247 -12.76 8.12 4.69
N GLU A 248 -12.92 7.62 5.91
CA GLU A 248 -11.84 7.62 6.92
C GLU A 248 -10.66 6.77 6.47
N PHE A 249 -10.91 5.59 5.91
CA PHE A 249 -9.86 4.73 5.35
C PHE A 249 -9.06 5.48 4.28
N PHE A 250 -9.71 6.18 3.34
CA PHE A 250 -9.01 6.97 2.33
C PHE A 250 -8.28 8.19 2.92
N GLN A 251 -8.78 8.78 3.99
CA GLN A 251 -8.07 9.86 4.68
C GLN A 251 -6.79 9.33 5.33
N GLU A 252 -6.86 8.23 6.09
CA GLU A 252 -5.68 7.60 6.70
C GLU A 252 -4.67 7.14 5.63
N PHE A 253 -5.15 6.53 4.54
CA PHE A 253 -4.30 6.15 3.41
C PHE A 253 -3.57 7.36 2.82
N ARG A 254 -4.28 8.48 2.59
CA ARG A 254 -3.67 9.72 2.08
C ARG A 254 -2.72 10.37 3.07
N LYS A 255 -2.91 10.22 4.38
CA LYS A 255 -1.94 10.72 5.37
C LYS A 255 -0.61 9.97 5.27
N ILE A 256 -0.66 8.66 5.01
CA ILE A 256 0.54 7.83 4.88
C ILE A 256 1.28 8.13 3.57
N PHE A 257 0.57 8.16 2.44
CA PHE A 257 1.19 8.26 1.11
C PHE A 257 1.29 9.69 0.57
N GLU A 258 0.69 10.66 1.26
CA GLU A 258 0.65 12.08 0.92
C GLU A 258 0.41 12.33 -0.58
N ALA A 259 1.38 12.95 -1.25
CA ALA A 259 1.31 13.32 -2.65
C ALA A 259 1.33 12.15 -3.64
N ASN A 260 1.62 10.94 -3.16
CA ASN A 260 1.67 9.73 -3.97
C ASN A 260 0.35 8.94 -3.95
N ALA A 261 -0.62 9.36 -3.13
CA ALA A 261 -1.99 8.83 -3.14
C ALA A 261 -2.81 9.39 -4.32
N THR A 262 -2.46 8.99 -5.54
CA THR A 262 -3.20 9.32 -6.77
C THR A 262 -4.32 8.33 -7.05
N ASP A 263 -5.26 8.68 -7.93
CA ASP A 263 -6.42 7.82 -8.24
C ASP A 263 -6.06 6.39 -8.61
N VAL A 264 -5.01 6.18 -9.42
CA VAL A 264 -4.59 4.84 -9.86
C VAL A 264 -3.97 4.00 -8.74
N THR A 265 -3.62 4.64 -7.63
CA THR A 265 -2.97 4.02 -6.49
C THR A 265 -3.91 3.83 -5.29
N MET A 266 -5.14 4.36 -5.39
CA MET A 266 -6.13 4.19 -4.34
C MET A 266 -6.52 2.70 -4.24
N PRO A 267 -6.80 2.21 -3.01
CA PRO A 267 -7.24 0.83 -2.82
C PRO A 267 -8.54 0.52 -3.56
N GLU A 268 -8.64 -0.69 -4.13
CA GLU A 268 -9.88 -1.17 -4.74
C GLU A 268 -10.86 -1.62 -3.65
N ILE A 269 -11.99 -0.89 -3.52
CA ILE A 269 -13.02 -1.16 -2.52
C ILE A 269 -14.35 -1.48 -3.20
N HIS A 270 -14.93 -2.62 -2.84
CA HIS A 270 -16.28 -3.05 -3.23
C HIS A 270 -17.20 -2.85 -2.04
N MET A 271 -18.17 -1.95 -2.17
CA MET A 271 -19.12 -1.67 -1.10
C MET A 271 -20.51 -2.18 -1.48
N HIS A 272 -21.06 -3.08 -0.67
CA HIS A 272 -22.44 -3.55 -0.78
C HIS A 272 -23.27 -2.87 0.30
N SER A 273 -24.22 -2.02 -0.12
CA SER A 273 -25.18 -1.39 0.79
C SER A 273 -26.50 -2.17 0.75
N ALA A 274 -26.77 -2.91 1.83
CA ALA A 274 -27.90 -3.81 2.00
C ALA A 274 -28.84 -3.30 3.12
N PRO A 275 -29.84 -2.44 2.80
CA PRO A 275 -30.79 -1.93 3.81
C PRO A 275 -31.54 -3.01 4.59
N SER A 276 -31.61 -4.23 4.05
CA SER A 276 -32.14 -5.42 4.73
C SER A 276 -31.40 -5.74 6.04
N MET A 277 -30.15 -5.30 6.20
CA MET A 277 -29.39 -5.38 7.45
C MET A 277 -29.99 -4.56 8.60
N GLY A 278 -30.92 -3.62 8.32
CA GLY A 278 -31.68 -2.93 9.37
C GLY A 278 -32.43 -3.88 10.30
N LEU A 279 -32.72 -5.11 9.85
CA LEU A 279 -33.32 -6.17 10.67
C LEU A 279 -32.43 -6.61 11.84
N THR A 280 -31.13 -6.27 11.85
CA THR A 280 -30.23 -6.50 12.99
C THR A 280 -30.63 -5.74 14.26
N MET A 281 -31.53 -4.74 14.17
CA MET A 281 -32.13 -4.10 15.34
C MET A 281 -33.07 -5.05 16.10
N GLU A 282 -33.63 -6.05 15.42
CA GLU A 282 -34.49 -7.12 15.96
C GLU A 282 -33.74 -8.46 15.91
N LEU A 283 -32.43 -8.44 16.19
CA LEU A 283 -31.53 -9.60 16.05
C LEU A 283 -32.04 -10.82 16.84
N ILE A 284 -32.55 -10.59 18.04
CA ILE A 284 -33.03 -11.64 18.95
C ILE A 284 -34.20 -12.40 18.31
N GLU A 285 -35.11 -11.70 17.65
CA GLU A 285 -36.30 -12.28 17.04
C GLU A 285 -36.06 -12.80 15.61
N ARG A 286 -34.98 -12.36 14.95
CA ARG A 286 -34.76 -12.58 13.51
C ARG A 286 -33.40 -13.16 13.16
N GLU A 287 -32.70 -13.79 14.10
CA GLU A 287 -31.33 -14.27 13.93
C GLU A 287 -31.08 -15.00 12.59
N GLU A 288 -31.84 -16.07 12.30
CA GLU A 288 -31.67 -16.87 11.08
C GLU A 288 -31.92 -16.06 9.80
N ARG A 289 -32.95 -15.20 9.83
CA ARG A 289 -33.31 -14.33 8.69
C ARG A 289 -32.19 -13.32 8.42
N VAL A 290 -31.66 -12.71 9.48
CA VAL A 290 -30.57 -11.74 9.40
C VAL A 290 -29.31 -12.41 8.86
N TRP A 291 -28.95 -13.59 9.39
CA TRP A 291 -27.79 -14.35 8.90
C TRP A 291 -27.91 -14.67 7.41
N THR A 292 -29.06 -15.17 6.95
CA THR A 292 -29.26 -15.54 5.54
C THR A 292 -29.01 -14.34 4.61
N LEU A 293 -29.47 -13.15 5.01
CA LEU A 293 -29.28 -11.93 4.23
C LEU A 293 -27.81 -11.50 4.21
N ILE A 294 -27.15 -11.48 5.38
CA ILE A 294 -25.73 -11.13 5.51
C ILE A 294 -24.86 -12.11 4.71
N GLU A 295 -25.11 -13.41 4.83
CA GLU A 295 -24.35 -14.46 4.13
C GLU A 295 -24.43 -14.27 2.61
N GLN A 296 -25.62 -14.01 2.07
CA GLN A 296 -25.83 -13.81 0.64
C GLN A 296 -25.02 -12.60 0.12
N ASP A 297 -25.00 -11.49 0.84
CA ASP A 297 -24.30 -10.29 0.40
C ASP A 297 -22.77 -10.42 0.56
N LEU A 298 -22.30 -11.10 1.62
CA LEU A 298 -20.89 -11.43 1.79
C LEU A 298 -20.38 -12.36 0.68
N ARG A 299 -21.16 -13.37 0.28
CA ARG A 299 -20.78 -14.27 -0.84
C ARG A 299 -20.55 -13.50 -2.12
N GLN A 300 -21.38 -12.51 -2.43
CA GLN A 300 -21.19 -11.69 -3.63
C GLN A 300 -19.87 -10.89 -3.58
N LEU A 301 -19.51 -10.32 -2.42
CA LEU A 301 -18.22 -9.63 -2.27
C LEU A 301 -17.04 -10.60 -2.42
N LEU A 302 -17.13 -11.80 -1.84
CA LEU A 302 -16.10 -12.84 -1.96
C LEU A 302 -15.94 -13.32 -3.40
N GLU A 303 -17.04 -13.55 -4.10
CA GLU A 303 -17.07 -13.93 -5.52
C GLU A 303 -16.52 -12.82 -6.44
N ALA A 304 -16.62 -11.55 -6.04
CA ALA A 304 -15.97 -10.43 -6.71
C ALA A 304 -14.44 -10.36 -6.47
N GLY A 305 -13.89 -11.29 -5.67
CA GLY A 305 -12.47 -11.39 -5.35
C GLY A 305 -12.02 -10.54 -4.18
N CYS A 306 -12.93 -10.09 -3.31
CA CYS A 306 -12.56 -9.41 -2.07
C CYS A 306 -11.81 -10.37 -1.14
N LYS A 307 -10.64 -9.94 -0.66
CA LYS A 307 -9.76 -10.72 0.20
C LYS A 307 -9.74 -10.23 1.64
N ILE A 308 -10.16 -8.99 1.87
CA ILE A 308 -10.38 -8.43 3.20
C ILE A 308 -11.83 -7.98 3.26
N LEU A 309 -12.60 -8.49 4.21
CA LEU A 309 -14.00 -8.15 4.42
C LEU A 309 -14.21 -7.45 5.75
N THR A 310 -15.14 -6.52 5.78
CA THR A 310 -15.59 -5.91 7.04
C THR A 310 -17.05 -5.48 6.98
N ILE A 311 -17.64 -5.34 8.17
CA ILE A 311 -18.99 -4.83 8.39
C ILE A 311 -18.90 -3.72 9.45
N PRO A 312 -19.13 -2.43 9.11
CA PRO A 312 -19.12 -1.32 10.06
C PRO A 312 -20.42 -1.27 10.86
N CYS A 313 -20.73 -2.35 11.58
CA CYS A 313 -21.95 -2.47 12.39
C CYS A 313 -21.67 -3.29 13.65
N ASN A 314 -21.95 -2.73 14.82
CA ASN A 314 -21.62 -3.39 16.09
C ASN A 314 -22.54 -4.58 16.42
N THR A 315 -23.76 -4.62 15.88
CA THR A 315 -24.70 -5.73 16.10
C THR A 315 -24.32 -6.98 15.31
N THR A 316 -23.68 -6.83 14.16
CA THR A 316 -23.33 -7.96 13.29
C THR A 316 -22.10 -8.73 13.77
N ILE A 317 -21.37 -8.22 14.76
CA ILE A 317 -20.25 -8.93 15.42
C ILE A 317 -20.74 -10.26 16.02
N TYR A 318 -22.02 -10.34 16.40
CA TYR A 318 -22.65 -11.60 16.79
C TYR A 318 -22.42 -12.74 15.79
N PHE A 319 -22.31 -12.43 14.49
CA PHE A 319 -22.07 -13.42 13.45
C PHE A 319 -20.59 -13.63 13.09
N SER A 320 -19.64 -13.03 13.82
CA SER A 320 -18.20 -13.04 13.47
C SER A 320 -17.67 -14.43 13.14
N ASP A 321 -18.00 -15.46 13.93
CA ASP A 321 -17.51 -16.82 13.69
C ASP A 321 -18.07 -17.43 12.39
N LYS A 322 -19.37 -17.22 12.12
CA LYS A 322 -20.00 -17.66 10.87
C LYS A 322 -19.38 -16.92 9.67
N ILE A 323 -19.12 -15.63 9.82
CA ILE A 323 -18.47 -14.81 8.78
C ILE A 323 -17.04 -15.27 8.53
N ARG A 324 -16.24 -15.50 9.57
CA ARG A 324 -14.86 -16.02 9.45
C ARG A 324 -14.83 -17.38 8.79
N SER A 325 -15.74 -18.27 9.16
CA SER A 325 -15.88 -19.58 8.51
C SER A 325 -16.18 -19.44 7.02
N LEU A 326 -17.05 -18.50 6.63
CA LEU A 326 -17.34 -18.21 5.23
C LEU A 326 -16.12 -17.63 4.50
N CYS A 327 -15.43 -16.66 5.10
CA CYS A 327 -14.25 -16.03 4.48
C CYS A 327 -13.12 -17.05 4.25
N SER A 328 -12.92 -17.95 5.21
CA SER A 328 -11.90 -19.01 5.13
C SER A 328 -12.09 -19.92 3.90
N SER A 329 -13.33 -20.18 3.46
CA SER A 329 -13.58 -20.98 2.26
C SER A 329 -13.22 -20.28 0.94
N TYR A 330 -12.93 -18.98 0.99
CA TYR A 330 -12.51 -18.15 -0.16
C TYR A 330 -11.07 -17.62 -0.01
N ASP A 331 -10.32 -18.12 0.97
CA ASP A 331 -8.98 -17.62 1.29
C ASP A 331 -9.01 -16.09 1.50
N ALA A 332 -10.02 -15.64 2.25
CA ALA A 332 -10.26 -14.25 2.61
C ALA A 332 -10.31 -14.11 4.12
N GLU A 333 -10.13 -12.89 4.58
CA GLU A 333 -10.16 -12.53 5.99
C GLU A 333 -11.37 -11.66 6.33
N PHE A 334 -11.92 -11.87 7.53
CA PHE A 334 -12.89 -10.96 8.12
C PHE A 334 -12.24 -10.11 9.21
N VAL A 335 -12.35 -8.79 9.07
CA VAL A 335 -11.93 -7.80 10.04
C VAL A 335 -13.15 -7.30 10.82
N SER A 336 -13.22 -7.71 12.10
CA SER A 336 -14.29 -7.31 13.01
C SER A 336 -14.07 -5.89 13.55
N ILE A 337 -15.16 -5.13 13.69
CA ILE A 337 -15.12 -3.79 14.31
C ILE A 337 -14.73 -3.83 15.79
N ALA A 338 -14.99 -4.93 16.50
CA ALA A 338 -14.52 -5.09 17.89
C ALA A 338 -13.03 -5.43 17.96
N GLU A 339 -12.55 -6.30 17.08
CA GLU A 339 -11.12 -6.64 16.97
C GLU A 339 -10.28 -5.40 16.64
N ALA A 340 -10.80 -4.52 15.78
CA ALA A 340 -10.12 -3.28 15.41
C ALA A 340 -9.86 -2.33 16.60
N CYS A 341 -10.57 -2.47 17.73
CA CYS A 341 -10.31 -1.69 18.93
C CYS A 341 -9.07 -2.18 19.70
N LEU A 342 -8.59 -3.40 19.48
CA LEU A 342 -7.50 -3.99 20.28
C LEU A 342 -6.22 -3.13 20.29
N PRO A 343 -5.71 -2.59 19.17
CA PRO A 343 -4.47 -1.81 19.19
C PRO A 343 -4.54 -0.58 20.12
N VAL A 344 -5.67 0.13 20.14
CA VAL A 344 -5.83 1.26 21.06
C VAL A 344 -5.98 0.81 22.52
N LEU A 345 -6.67 -0.29 22.78
CA LEU A 345 -6.83 -0.83 24.14
C LEU A 345 -5.48 -1.31 24.71
N GLU A 346 -4.67 -2.00 23.91
CA GLU A 346 -3.33 -2.46 24.28
C GLU A 346 -2.41 -1.27 24.61
N ARG A 347 -2.45 -0.21 23.80
CA ARG A 347 -1.66 1.01 24.01
C ARG A 347 -2.06 1.75 25.29
N VAL A 348 -3.35 1.80 25.61
CA VAL A 348 -3.82 2.45 26.85
C VAL A 348 -3.49 1.60 28.08
N GLY A 349 -3.51 0.27 27.94
CA GLY A 349 -3.13 -0.68 28.98
C GLY A 349 -4.23 -0.94 30.03
N ASP A 350 -5.45 -0.44 29.82
CA ASP A 350 -6.57 -0.69 30.72
C ASP A 350 -7.15 -2.08 30.49
N THR A 351 -7.35 -2.86 31.56
CA THR A 351 -8.00 -4.18 31.47
C THR A 351 -9.50 -4.14 31.75
N GLU A 352 -10.02 -3.04 32.29
CA GLU A 352 -11.45 -2.81 32.49
C GLU A 352 -11.93 -1.69 31.55
N VAL A 353 -12.89 -2.01 30.69
CA VAL A 353 -13.32 -1.15 29.59
C VAL A 353 -14.83 -0.97 29.61
N GLY A 354 -15.28 0.27 29.53
CA GLY A 354 -16.70 0.60 29.43
C GLY A 354 -17.19 0.38 28.01
N LEU A 355 -18.40 -0.15 27.84
CA LEU A 355 -19.00 -0.35 26.52
C LEU A 355 -20.37 0.31 26.46
N ILE A 356 -20.51 1.34 25.64
CA ILE A 356 -21.81 1.98 25.38
C ILE A 356 -22.35 1.43 24.07
N GLY A 357 -23.48 0.73 24.12
CA GLY A 357 -24.11 0.10 22.95
C GLY A 357 -25.61 -0.09 23.12
N ILE A 358 -26.29 -0.50 22.05
CA ILE A 358 -27.70 -0.91 22.13
C ILE A 358 -27.83 -2.30 22.78
N ALA A 359 -29.04 -2.70 23.15
CA ALA A 359 -29.27 -3.92 23.91
C ALA A 359 -28.53 -5.17 23.39
N PRO A 360 -28.63 -5.60 22.11
CA PRO A 360 -27.86 -6.76 21.62
C PRO A 360 -26.33 -6.63 21.76
N VAL A 361 -25.79 -5.41 21.68
CA VAL A 361 -24.35 -5.15 21.72
C VAL A 361 -23.78 -5.26 23.14
N VAL A 362 -24.60 -4.99 24.16
CA VAL A 362 -24.16 -4.95 25.57
C VAL A 362 -24.70 -6.12 26.39
N ASP A 363 -25.32 -7.10 25.73
CA ASP A 363 -25.93 -8.24 26.37
C ASP A 363 -24.98 -9.45 26.38
N PHE A 364 -24.10 -9.43 27.37
CA PHE A 364 -23.14 -10.49 27.65
C PHE A 364 -23.82 -11.70 28.31
N ASP A 365 -24.84 -11.47 29.15
CA ASP A 365 -25.51 -12.52 29.93
C ASP A 365 -26.21 -13.55 29.03
N ARG A 366 -26.79 -13.11 27.90
CA ARG A 366 -27.44 -13.99 26.92
C ARG A 366 -26.51 -14.38 25.77
N GLY A 367 -25.26 -13.93 25.77
CA GLY A 367 -24.27 -14.24 24.73
C GLY A 367 -24.50 -13.56 23.38
N PHE A 368 -25.23 -12.43 23.36
CA PHE A 368 -25.44 -11.67 22.12
C PHE A 368 -24.32 -10.69 21.81
N SER A 369 -23.59 -10.22 22.83
CA SER A 369 -22.50 -9.27 22.64
C SER A 369 -21.32 -9.94 21.90
N GLY A 370 -21.16 -9.61 20.62
CA GLY A 370 -19.96 -10.02 19.88
C GLY A 370 -18.66 -9.35 20.36
N TYR A 371 -18.72 -8.40 21.28
CA TYR A 371 -17.49 -7.88 21.91
C TYR A 371 -16.85 -8.89 22.86
N ASP A 372 -17.65 -9.80 23.45
CA ASP A 372 -17.15 -10.86 24.33
C ASP A 372 -16.19 -11.79 23.58
N THR A 373 -16.56 -12.19 22.36
CA THR A 373 -15.77 -13.12 21.54
C THR A 373 -14.41 -12.57 21.13
N GLU A 374 -14.29 -11.24 20.98
CA GLU A 374 -13.04 -10.60 20.57
C GLU A 374 -12.17 -10.16 21.77
N LEU A 375 -12.80 -9.58 22.80
CA LEU A 375 -12.07 -8.87 23.87
C LEU A 375 -11.79 -9.75 25.09
N SER A 376 -12.73 -10.62 25.49
CA SER A 376 -12.57 -11.42 26.70
C SER A 376 -11.44 -12.45 26.62
N PRO A 377 -11.19 -13.14 25.48
CA PRO A 377 -10.00 -13.98 25.31
C PRO A 377 -8.67 -13.23 25.46
N LYS A 378 -8.67 -11.91 25.32
CA LYS A 378 -7.50 -11.03 25.50
C LYS A 378 -7.37 -10.49 26.93
N GLY A 379 -8.27 -10.87 27.83
CA GLY A 379 -8.23 -10.50 29.24
C GLY A 379 -8.94 -9.19 29.59
N TYR A 380 -9.72 -8.61 28.67
CA TYR A 380 -10.51 -7.41 28.96
C TYR A 380 -11.81 -7.76 29.69
N ARG A 381 -12.07 -7.04 30.78
CA ARG A 381 -13.35 -7.03 31.49
C ARG A 381 -14.21 -5.89 30.97
N ILE A 382 -15.34 -6.22 30.37
CA ILE A 382 -16.25 -5.21 29.80
C ILE A 382 -17.32 -4.82 30.81
N LEU A 383 -17.51 -3.51 31.01
CA LEU A 383 -18.63 -2.95 31.77
C LEU A 383 -19.71 -2.45 30.79
N PRO A 384 -20.80 -3.21 30.60
CA PRO A 384 -21.85 -2.85 29.65
C PRO A 384 -22.67 -1.65 30.12
N CYS A 385 -23.02 -0.77 29.20
CA CYS A 385 -23.95 0.33 29.41
C CYS A 385 -24.93 0.43 28.24
N ASN A 386 -26.22 0.26 28.54
CA ASN A 386 -27.27 0.41 27.53
C ASN A 386 -27.43 1.89 27.13
N GLY A 387 -27.02 2.19 25.90
CA GLY A 387 -27.10 3.49 25.25
C GLY A 387 -28.23 3.62 24.22
N GLU A 388 -29.22 2.73 24.22
CA GLU A 388 -30.31 2.69 23.23
C GLU A 388 -31.08 4.02 23.13
N ALA A 389 -31.39 4.65 24.27
CA ALA A 389 -32.06 5.95 24.29
C ALA A 389 -31.24 7.04 23.59
N LEU A 390 -29.91 7.02 23.78
CA LEU A 390 -28.99 7.95 23.13
C LEU A 390 -28.92 7.68 21.62
N ALA A 391 -28.84 6.41 21.22
CA ALA A 391 -28.82 6.02 19.80
C ALA A 391 -30.08 6.48 19.07
N TRP A 392 -31.25 6.29 19.69
CA TRP A 392 -32.53 6.72 19.12
C TRP A 392 -32.65 8.26 19.06
N GLU A 393 -32.17 8.97 20.08
CA GLU A 393 -32.12 10.43 20.09
C GLU A 393 -31.26 10.99 18.95
N VAL A 394 -30.11 10.35 18.67
CA VAL A 394 -29.23 10.72 17.55
C VAL A 394 -29.88 10.43 16.19
N LYS A 395 -30.43 9.22 15.99
CA LYS A 395 -31.08 8.82 14.73
C LYS A 395 -32.18 9.78 14.29
N ASN A 396 -33.03 10.20 15.23
CA ASN A 396 -34.20 11.05 14.90
C ASN A 396 -33.87 12.52 14.63
N ARG A 397 -32.67 12.99 14.96
CA ARG A 397 -32.29 14.41 14.81
C ARG A 397 -31.59 14.73 13.48
N GLY A 398 -31.02 13.73 12.81
CA GLY A 398 -30.20 13.91 11.60
C GLY A 398 -28.96 14.79 11.83
N ASP A 399 -28.32 15.26 10.76
CA ASP A 399 -27.00 15.94 10.80
C ASP A 399 -27.01 17.40 11.30
N ASN A 400 -28.07 17.86 11.97
CA ASN A 400 -28.20 19.28 12.32
C ASN A 400 -27.39 19.66 13.58
N ILE A 401 -26.09 19.99 13.38
CA ILE A 401 -25.07 20.32 14.40
C ILE A 401 -25.58 21.30 15.49
N ARG A 402 -26.50 22.20 15.15
CA ARG A 402 -27.04 23.20 16.10
C ARG A 402 -28.03 22.64 17.12
N LYS A 403 -28.53 21.40 16.94
CA LYS A 403 -29.51 20.75 17.84
C LYS A 403 -28.89 19.76 18.83
N PHE A 404 -27.55 19.69 18.95
CA PHE A 404 -26.85 18.61 19.67
C PHE A 404 -26.50 18.87 21.13
N ASN A 405 -26.82 20.03 21.71
CA ASN A 405 -26.55 20.25 23.14
C ASN A 405 -27.26 19.25 24.05
N GLN A 406 -28.46 18.77 23.68
CA GLN A 406 -29.23 17.82 24.48
C GLN A 406 -28.70 16.37 24.38
N PRO A 407 -28.46 15.78 23.19
CA PRO A 407 -27.80 14.46 23.10
C PRO A 407 -26.44 14.41 23.81
N TYR A 408 -25.66 15.50 23.72
CA TYR A 408 -24.39 15.60 24.43
C TYR A 408 -24.59 15.58 25.96
N GLN A 409 -25.57 16.31 26.49
CA GLN A 409 -25.91 16.25 27.92
C GLN A 409 -26.40 14.85 28.34
N SER A 410 -27.18 14.16 27.50
CA SER A 410 -27.60 12.78 27.72
C SER A 410 -26.39 11.85 27.80
N PHE A 411 -25.44 11.99 26.87
CA PHE A 411 -24.17 11.26 26.85
C PHE A 411 -23.33 11.53 28.10
N GLU A 412 -23.12 12.80 28.47
CA GLU A 412 -22.36 13.16 29.67
C GLU A 412 -22.97 12.56 30.94
N LYS A 413 -24.30 12.60 31.09
CA LYS A 413 -24.99 12.00 32.24
C LYS A 413 -24.82 10.49 32.27
N LEU A 414 -24.81 9.84 31.11
CA LEU A 414 -24.62 8.40 31.01
C LEU A 414 -23.19 8.03 31.44
N VAL A 415 -22.18 8.75 30.94
CA VAL A 415 -20.77 8.54 31.30
C VAL A 415 -20.55 8.77 32.81
N SER A 416 -20.95 9.93 33.34
CA SER A 416 -20.80 10.28 34.77
C SER A 416 -21.61 9.42 35.74
N LYS A 417 -22.49 8.53 35.27
CA LYS A 417 -23.29 7.67 36.15
C LYS A 417 -22.78 6.23 36.14
N GLN A 418 -22.23 5.79 35.02
CA GLN A 418 -21.94 4.38 34.75
C GLN A 418 -20.45 4.07 34.74
N PHE A 419 -19.59 5.08 34.56
CA PHE A 419 -18.16 4.87 34.30
C PHE A 419 -17.25 5.71 35.21
N ASP A 420 -17.64 5.92 36.47
CA ASP A 420 -16.85 6.73 37.43
C ASP A 420 -15.46 6.12 37.75
N SER A 421 -15.28 4.81 37.55
CA SER A 421 -14.02 4.09 37.77
C SER A 421 -13.31 3.67 36.48
N VAL A 422 -13.90 3.95 35.31
CA VAL A 422 -13.40 3.43 34.04
C VAL A 422 -12.75 4.55 33.24
N ARG A 423 -11.49 4.30 32.88
CA ARG A 423 -10.70 5.24 32.07
C ARG A 423 -10.95 5.07 30.57
N THR A 424 -11.16 3.85 30.09
CA THR A 424 -11.38 3.60 28.65
C THR A 424 -12.82 3.21 28.34
N ILE A 425 -13.47 3.91 27.41
CA ILE A 425 -14.86 3.68 27.02
C ILE A 425 -14.98 3.50 25.51
N ILE A 426 -15.46 2.32 25.09
CA ILE A 426 -15.81 2.01 23.70
C ILE A 426 -17.22 2.51 23.40
N LEU A 427 -17.36 3.25 22.30
CA LEU A 427 -18.63 3.78 21.83
C LEU A 427 -19.20 2.93 20.70
N ALA A 428 -19.75 1.78 21.04
CA ALA A 428 -20.34 0.82 20.12
C ALA A 428 -21.73 1.24 19.60
N LEU A 429 -21.85 2.51 19.19
CA LEU A 429 -23.00 3.12 18.54
C LEU A 429 -22.47 3.90 17.32
N THR A 430 -22.61 3.33 16.13
CA THR A 430 -22.03 3.92 14.90
C THR A 430 -22.65 5.28 14.58
N GLU A 431 -23.93 5.48 14.89
CA GLU A 431 -24.61 6.77 14.70
C GLU A 431 -24.12 7.81 15.72
N VAL A 432 -23.83 7.38 16.95
CA VAL A 432 -23.23 8.26 17.95
C VAL A 432 -21.81 8.62 17.52
N SER A 433 -21.06 7.73 16.89
CA SER A 433 -19.69 8.00 16.40
C SER A 433 -19.62 9.22 15.47
N LEU A 434 -20.64 9.41 14.61
CA LEU A 434 -20.75 10.61 13.75
C LEU A 434 -20.93 11.91 14.55
N VAL A 435 -21.75 11.88 15.60
CA VAL A 435 -21.99 13.02 16.50
C VAL A 435 -20.83 13.23 17.47
N TYR A 436 -20.20 12.13 17.85
CA TYR A 436 -19.18 12.02 18.87
C TYR A 436 -17.92 12.75 18.43
N ARG A 437 -17.45 12.63 17.18
CA ARG A 437 -16.19 13.26 16.72
C ARG A 437 -16.09 14.77 16.97
N GLU A 438 -17.15 15.54 16.77
CA GLU A 438 -17.15 16.98 17.08
C GLU A 438 -17.22 17.26 18.60
N ASN A 439 -17.91 16.38 19.33
CA ASN A 439 -18.16 16.51 20.76
C ASN A 439 -17.07 15.88 21.64
N VAL A 440 -16.17 15.05 21.10
CA VAL A 440 -14.99 14.50 21.78
C VAL A 440 -14.12 15.59 22.34
N LYS A 441 -13.89 16.65 21.57
CA LYS A 441 -13.13 17.81 22.05
C LYS A 441 -13.79 18.48 23.26
N ARG A 442 -15.11 18.35 23.41
CA ARG A 442 -15.85 18.82 24.59
C ARG A 442 -15.85 17.78 25.71
N ALA A 443 -16.05 16.51 25.38
CA ALA A 443 -16.02 15.39 26.31
C ALA A 443 -14.67 15.25 26.99
N HIS A 444 -13.55 15.30 26.26
CA HIS A 444 -12.19 15.31 26.83
C HIS A 444 -11.93 16.50 27.75
N LYS A 445 -12.55 17.67 27.52
CA LYS A 445 -12.43 18.78 28.48
C LYS A 445 -13.13 18.48 29.81
N LYS A 446 -14.20 17.69 29.78
CA LYS A 446 -14.97 17.32 30.97
C LYS A 446 -14.43 16.05 31.64
N PHE A 447 -13.93 15.12 30.85
CA PHE A 447 -13.39 13.82 31.24
C PHE A 447 -11.96 13.70 30.70
N PRO A 448 -10.99 14.48 31.22
CA PRO A 448 -9.64 14.55 30.66
C PRO A 448 -8.86 13.24 30.78
N GLU A 449 -9.17 12.43 31.79
CA GLU A 449 -8.52 11.13 31.98
C GLU A 449 -9.16 10.04 31.11
N THR A 450 -10.38 10.26 30.60
CA THR A 450 -11.13 9.24 29.87
C THR A 450 -10.70 9.17 28.42
N VAL A 451 -10.28 7.98 27.99
CA VAL A 451 -10.03 7.63 26.60
C VAL A 451 -11.32 7.07 26.02
N PHE A 452 -11.85 7.75 25.04
CA PHE A 452 -13.06 7.31 24.36
C PHE A 452 -12.68 6.74 22.99
N VAL A 453 -13.03 5.48 22.76
CA VAL A 453 -12.69 4.72 21.55
C VAL A 453 -13.88 4.74 20.58
N ASP A 454 -13.66 5.27 19.37
CA ASP A 454 -14.61 5.21 18.24
C ASP A 454 -14.31 3.94 17.42
N PRO A 455 -15.13 2.88 17.51
CA PRO A 455 -14.87 1.63 16.79
C PRO A 455 -14.82 1.81 15.27
N LEU A 456 -15.53 2.80 14.71
CA LEU A 456 -15.54 3.03 13.27
C LEU A 456 -14.23 3.66 12.78
N LEU A 457 -13.66 4.57 13.58
CA LEU A 457 -12.33 5.14 13.32
C LEU A 457 -11.22 4.09 13.52
N GLU A 458 -11.32 3.29 14.58
CA GLU A 458 -10.31 2.24 14.80
C GLU A 458 -10.42 1.15 13.74
N LEU A 459 -11.63 0.86 13.24
CA LEU A 459 -11.83 -0.03 12.10
C LEU A 459 -11.19 0.50 10.81
N SER A 460 -11.25 1.80 10.52
CA SER A 460 -10.60 2.33 9.30
C SER A 460 -9.08 2.17 9.37
N LYS A 461 -8.47 2.48 10.53
CA LYS A 461 -7.04 2.30 10.78
C LYS A 461 -6.63 0.84 10.70
N TYR A 462 -7.37 -0.04 11.38
CA TYR A 462 -7.06 -1.46 11.38
C TYR A 462 -7.27 -2.11 10.01
N LEU A 463 -8.27 -1.67 9.24
CA LEU A 463 -8.45 -2.09 7.86
C LEU A 463 -7.28 -1.65 6.97
N LEU A 464 -6.77 -0.42 7.16
CA LEU A 464 -5.57 0.07 6.48
C LEU A 464 -4.33 -0.75 6.85
N PHE A 465 -4.17 -1.09 8.13
CA PHE A 465 -3.13 -1.98 8.61
C PHE A 465 -3.18 -3.32 7.87
N ARG A 466 -4.34 -4.00 7.85
CA ARG A 466 -4.48 -5.28 7.16
C ARG A 466 -4.25 -5.17 5.65
N TYR A 467 -4.76 -4.11 5.03
CA TYR A 467 -4.56 -3.85 3.60
C TYR A 467 -3.08 -3.72 3.24
N LEU A 468 -2.32 -2.92 4.00
CA LEU A 468 -0.89 -2.72 3.76
C LEU A 468 -0.08 -3.98 4.10
N SER A 469 -0.33 -4.61 5.24
CA SER A 469 0.37 -5.84 5.65
C SER A 469 0.23 -6.94 4.61
N THR A 470 -1.00 -7.21 4.17
CA THR A 470 -1.27 -8.25 3.19
C THR A 470 -0.70 -7.88 1.82
N GLY A 471 -0.92 -6.66 1.35
CA GLY A 471 -0.41 -6.21 0.04
C GLY A 471 1.12 -6.25 -0.04
N LEU A 472 1.83 -5.86 1.04
CA LEU A 472 3.29 -5.89 1.05
C LEU A 472 3.86 -7.31 1.16
N ARG A 473 3.20 -8.22 1.90
CA ARG A 473 3.57 -9.64 1.96
C ARG A 473 3.40 -10.35 0.63
N GLU A 474 2.32 -10.05 -0.09
CA GLU A 474 2.00 -10.69 -1.37
C GLU A 474 2.75 -10.08 -2.55
N SER A 475 3.27 -8.86 -2.38
CA SER A 475 3.94 -8.14 -3.45
C SER A 475 5.25 -8.81 -3.86
N LYS A 476 5.29 -9.24 -5.12
CA LYS A 476 6.51 -9.79 -5.73
C LYS A 476 7.61 -8.75 -5.82
N VAL A 477 7.29 -7.49 -6.12
CA VAL A 477 8.31 -6.45 -6.24
C VAL A 477 8.85 -6.00 -4.89
N CYS A 478 8.09 -6.13 -3.80
CA CYS A 478 8.57 -5.83 -2.45
C CYS A 478 9.50 -6.94 -1.93
N ALA A 479 9.17 -8.21 -2.20
CA ALA A 479 9.92 -9.41 -1.83
C ALA A 479 10.50 -9.36 -0.41
N LEU A 480 9.61 -9.07 0.53
CA LEU A 480 9.95 -9.05 1.93
C LEU A 480 10.49 -10.43 2.36
N PRO A 481 11.60 -10.46 3.13
CA PRO A 481 12.04 -11.67 3.80
C PRO A 481 10.91 -12.27 4.64
N ARG A 482 10.84 -13.61 4.73
CA ARG A 482 9.77 -14.29 5.47
C ARG A 482 9.75 -13.95 6.95
N ASP A 483 10.91 -13.59 7.50
CA ASP A 483 11.15 -13.17 8.88
C ASP A 483 11.00 -11.66 9.10
N PHE A 484 10.66 -10.89 8.05
CA PHE A 484 10.43 -9.46 8.20
C PHE A 484 9.13 -9.20 8.96
N GLU A 485 9.22 -8.52 10.10
CA GLU A 485 8.10 -8.18 10.99
C GLU A 485 7.26 -7.02 10.44
N ILE A 486 6.71 -7.20 9.24
CA ILE A 486 5.92 -6.19 8.51
C ILE A 486 4.75 -5.64 9.35
N ASP A 487 4.14 -6.49 10.18
CA ASP A 487 3.01 -6.09 11.01
C ASP A 487 3.45 -5.08 12.08
N ASN A 488 4.62 -5.26 12.69
CA ASN A 488 5.13 -4.33 13.71
C ASN A 488 5.38 -2.95 13.08
N GLU A 489 6.07 -2.91 11.92
CA GLU A 489 6.37 -1.65 11.24
C GLU A 489 5.12 -0.87 10.80
N ILE A 490 4.10 -1.57 10.28
CA ILE A 490 2.84 -0.92 9.86
C ILE A 490 1.99 -0.54 11.07
N GLN A 491 2.01 -1.36 12.13
CA GLN A 491 1.32 -1.03 13.37
C GLN A 491 1.89 0.25 13.99
N GLU A 492 3.22 0.36 14.05
CA GLU A 492 3.88 1.59 14.50
C GLU A 492 3.43 2.79 13.65
N LEU A 493 3.47 2.66 12.33
CA LEU A 493 3.07 3.73 11.43
C LEU A 493 1.62 4.21 11.61
N ILE A 494 0.68 3.28 11.74
CA ILE A 494 -0.75 3.61 11.74
C ILE A 494 -1.23 4.02 13.13
N PHE A 495 -0.65 3.44 14.18
CA PHE A 495 -1.15 3.57 15.54
C PHE A 495 -0.22 4.36 16.47
N GLU A 496 1.01 4.72 16.11
CA GLU A 496 1.90 5.51 17.00
C GLU A 496 1.83 7.03 16.81
N ASP A 497 0.95 7.57 15.97
CA ASP A 497 0.75 9.02 15.91
C ASP A 497 0.27 9.52 17.28
N PRO A 498 1.04 10.36 18.00
CA PRO A 498 0.68 10.78 19.35
C PRO A 498 -0.52 11.74 19.27
N ALA A 499 -1.66 11.27 19.76
CA ALA A 499 -2.88 12.06 19.94
C ALA A 499 -2.66 13.28 20.84
#